data_AF-A0A925EVU6-F1
#
_entry.id   AF-A0A925EVU6-F1
#
_cell.length_a   1.000
_cell.length_b   1.000
_cell.length_c   1.000
_cell.angle_alpha   90.00
_cell.angle_beta   90.00
_cell.angle_gamma   90.00
#
_symmetry.space_group_name_H-M   'P 1'
#
loop_
_entity.id
_entity.type
_entity.pdbx_description
1 polymer ?
#
loop_
_entity_poly.entity_id
_entity_poly.type
_entity_poly.pdbx_seq_one_letter_code
_entity_poly.pdbx_strand_id
1 'polypeptide(L)'
;MTHWMMFYADRCFLASVKKVLDAPILEDYPDGEKVLQVNESRMSDCAIGVIACQAALEAITNSYFLIGSPEHNKYDALSIRKKLETAAQLSGKSLVWNLPPWTDVGKLIAVRNRLIHYQDPSVALVGSEGWASNPYPEFIPQQELTYKWLERYYQAVRQAALKVAEWRGIDGYNIEFLKTEDYKIIMYE
;
A
#
# COMPACT_ATOMS: atom_id res chain seq x y z
N MET A 1 -23.91 29.24 3.19
CA MET A 1 -23.88 27.95 3.91
C MET A 1 -22.53 27.33 3.62
N THR A 2 -21.67 27.19 4.62
CA THR A 2 -20.31 26.64 4.46
C THR A 2 -20.34 25.18 4.88
N HIS A 3 -20.05 24.27 3.95
CA HIS A 3 -20.03 22.84 4.23
C HIS A 3 -18.61 22.44 4.61
N TRP A 4 -18.45 21.80 5.75
CA TRP A 4 -17.17 21.24 6.16
C TRP A 4 -17.08 19.80 5.66
N MET A 5 -16.22 19.56 4.68
CA MET A 5 -15.92 18.21 4.19
C MET A 5 -14.61 17.75 4.81
N MET A 6 -14.63 16.60 5.50
CA MET A 6 -13.40 15.95 5.95
C MET A 6 -12.85 15.02 4.87
N PHE A 7 -11.59 15.22 4.50
CA PHE A 7 -10.90 14.37 3.53
C PHE A 7 -10.09 13.28 4.25
N TYR A 8 -10.50 12.03 4.04
CA TYR A 8 -9.82 10.84 4.58
C TYR A 8 -8.94 10.22 3.51
N ALA A 9 -7.68 10.67 3.44
CA ALA A 9 -6.72 10.26 2.40
C ALA A 9 -6.51 8.73 2.37
N ASP A 10 -6.37 8.13 3.55
CA ASP A 10 -6.28 6.69 3.77
C ASP A 10 -7.45 5.90 3.15
N ARG A 11 -8.68 6.35 3.41
CA ARG A 11 -9.89 5.73 2.86
C ARG A 11 -9.96 5.89 1.35
N CYS A 12 -9.58 7.06 0.84
CA CYS A 12 -9.55 7.34 -0.60
C CYS A 12 -8.58 6.42 -1.35
N PHE A 13 -7.36 6.24 -0.82
CA PHE A 13 -6.36 5.36 -1.44
C PHE A 13 -6.78 3.90 -1.42
N LEU A 14 -7.25 3.38 -0.28
CA LEU A 14 -7.71 1.99 -0.18
C LEU A 14 -8.96 1.73 -1.04
N ALA A 15 -9.91 2.66 -1.09
CA ALA A 15 -11.06 2.56 -1.98
C ALA A 15 -10.65 2.51 -3.46
N SER A 16 -9.62 3.28 -3.84
CA SER A 16 -9.09 3.27 -5.21
C SER A 16 -8.46 1.93 -5.57
N VAL A 17 -7.68 1.34 -4.65
CA VAL A 17 -7.12 -0.01 -4.82
C VAL A 17 -8.23 -1.04 -4.91
N LYS A 18 -9.22 -0.97 -4.00
CA LYS A 18 -10.39 -1.86 -4.01
C LYS A 18 -11.12 -1.78 -5.34
N LYS A 19 -11.32 -0.59 -5.92
CA LYS A 19 -11.95 -0.44 -7.24
C LYS A 19 -11.16 -1.12 -8.36
N VAL A 20 -9.84 -1.09 -8.32
CA VAL A 20 -8.98 -1.83 -9.28
C VAL A 20 -9.15 -3.34 -9.07
N LEU A 21 -9.24 -3.79 -7.82
CA LEU A 21 -9.47 -5.19 -7.49
C LEU A 21 -10.88 -5.65 -7.92
N ASP A 22 -11.92 -4.87 -7.63
CA ASP A 22 -13.31 -5.23 -7.90
C ASP A 22 -13.72 -5.05 -9.38
N ALA A 23 -12.86 -4.45 -10.23
CA ALA A 23 -13.17 -4.21 -11.62
C ALA A 23 -13.27 -5.54 -12.41
N PRO A 24 -14.47 -5.92 -12.91
CA PRO A 24 -14.60 -7.11 -13.74
C PRO A 24 -13.85 -6.88 -15.05
N ILE A 25 -13.08 -7.89 -15.47
CA ILE A 25 -12.41 -7.87 -16.77
C ILE A 25 -13.34 -8.51 -17.78
N LEU A 26 -13.76 -7.70 -18.75
CA LEU A 26 -14.43 -8.16 -19.96
C LEU A 26 -13.40 -8.03 -21.09
N GLU A 27 -12.91 -9.16 -21.60
CA GLU A 27 -12.33 -9.19 -22.94
C GLU A 27 -13.43 -9.62 -23.90
N ASP A 28 -13.60 -8.84 -24.97
CA ASP A 28 -14.44 -9.24 -26.08
C ASP A 28 -13.69 -10.33 -26.87
N TYR A 29 -14.06 -11.59 -26.64
CA TYR A 29 -13.63 -12.67 -27.52
C TYR A 29 -14.32 -12.54 -28.89
N PRO A 30 -13.67 -12.97 -29.99
CA PRO A 30 -14.25 -12.95 -31.35
C PRO A 30 -15.63 -13.64 -31.43
N ASP A 31 -15.89 -14.53 -30.49
CA ASP A 31 -17.00 -15.46 -30.36
C ASP A 31 -18.18 -14.85 -29.55
N GLY A 32 -17.99 -13.67 -28.94
CA GLY A 32 -18.99 -13.01 -28.09
C GLY A 32 -19.12 -13.57 -26.67
N GLU A 33 -18.29 -14.55 -26.29
CA GLU A 33 -18.22 -15.06 -24.92
C GLU A 33 -17.42 -14.13 -24.01
N LYS A 34 -18.07 -13.60 -22.98
CA LYS A 34 -17.42 -12.84 -21.90
C LYS A 34 -16.87 -13.81 -20.87
N VAL A 35 -15.58 -14.12 -20.94
CA VAL A 35 -14.90 -14.94 -19.92
C VAL A 35 -14.24 -14.03 -18.88
N LEU A 36 -14.57 -14.26 -17.60
CA LEU A 36 -13.91 -13.63 -16.46
C LEU A 36 -12.46 -14.13 -16.36
N GLN A 37 -11.52 -13.50 -17.07
CA GLN A 37 -10.10 -13.72 -16.82
C GLN A 37 -9.57 -12.66 -15.86
N VAL A 38 -9.07 -13.09 -14.71
CA VAL A 38 -8.30 -12.23 -13.79
C VAL A 38 -6.98 -11.87 -14.50
N ASN A 39 -6.86 -10.61 -14.89
CA ASN A 39 -5.93 -10.12 -15.91
C ASN A 39 -4.56 -9.83 -15.29
N GLU A 40 -3.64 -10.78 -15.42
CA GLU A 40 -2.23 -10.61 -15.01
C GLU A 40 -1.49 -9.54 -15.84
N SER A 41 -2.04 -9.06 -16.97
CA SER A 41 -1.38 -8.13 -17.90
C SER A 41 -1.58 -6.63 -17.61
N ARG A 42 -2.40 -6.24 -16.63
CA ARG A 42 -2.62 -4.83 -16.23
C ARG A 42 -1.59 -4.33 -15.21
N MET A 43 -0.32 -4.48 -15.55
CA MET A 43 0.80 -4.11 -14.67
C MET A 43 0.79 -2.64 -14.24
N SER A 44 0.31 -1.73 -15.11
CA SER A 44 0.22 -0.29 -14.81
C SER A 44 -0.76 0.01 -13.67
N ASP A 45 -1.94 -0.62 -13.68
CA ASP A 45 -2.92 -0.46 -12.61
C ASP A 45 -2.41 -1.09 -11.31
N CYS A 46 -1.67 -2.20 -11.41
CA CYS A 46 -1.00 -2.81 -10.26
C CYS A 46 0.09 -1.89 -9.69
N ALA A 47 0.86 -1.21 -10.53
CA ALA A 47 1.87 -0.24 -10.10
C ALA A 47 1.25 0.96 -9.37
N ILE A 48 0.15 1.52 -9.91
CA ILE A 48 -0.61 2.59 -9.26
C ILE A 48 -1.19 2.09 -7.94
N GLY A 49 -1.75 0.88 -7.93
CA GLY A 49 -2.30 0.24 -6.74
C GLY A 49 -1.25 0.02 -5.65
N VAL A 50 -0.02 -0.38 -6.01
CA VAL A 50 1.12 -0.50 -5.09
C VAL A 50 1.45 0.85 -4.45
N ILE A 51 1.51 1.92 -5.25
CA ILE A 51 1.77 3.27 -4.74
C ILE A 51 0.63 3.70 -3.79
N ALA A 52 -0.63 3.48 -4.17
CA ALA A 52 -1.79 3.80 -3.36
C ALA A 52 -1.83 3.00 -2.04
N CYS A 53 -1.49 1.70 -2.06
CA CYS A 53 -1.36 0.87 -0.86
C CYS A 53 -0.31 1.43 0.11
N GLN A 54 0.86 1.82 -0.41
CA GLN A 54 1.90 2.38 0.44
C GLN A 54 1.49 3.77 0.98
N ALA A 55 0.88 4.61 0.16
CA ALA A 55 0.37 5.92 0.57
C ALA A 55 -0.71 5.79 1.65
N ALA A 56 -1.60 4.81 1.53
CA ALA A 56 -2.60 4.49 2.56
C ALA A 56 -1.93 4.06 3.87
N LEU A 57 -0.97 3.14 3.82
CA LEU A 57 -0.24 2.70 5.01
C LEU A 57 0.44 3.87 5.72
N GLU A 58 1.07 4.76 4.96
CA GLU A 58 1.73 5.95 5.49
C GLU A 58 0.74 6.96 6.08
N ALA A 59 -0.34 7.26 5.37
CA ALA A 59 -1.40 8.15 5.87
C ALA A 59 -2.02 7.62 7.18
N ILE A 60 -2.32 6.33 7.26
CA ILE A 60 -2.87 5.68 8.45
C ILE A 60 -1.86 5.68 9.60
N THR A 61 -0.62 5.28 9.32
CA THR A 61 0.42 5.26 10.36
C THR A 61 0.64 6.67 10.88
N ASN A 62 0.72 7.67 10.01
CA ASN A 62 0.84 9.07 10.42
C ASN A 62 -0.37 9.52 11.23
N SER A 63 -1.60 9.26 10.80
CA SER A 63 -2.78 9.67 11.57
C SER A 63 -2.78 9.04 12.97
N TYR A 64 -2.46 7.76 13.10
CA TYR A 64 -2.49 7.06 14.38
C TYR A 64 -1.27 7.36 15.28
N PHE A 65 -0.15 7.75 14.69
CA PHE A 65 1.09 8.03 15.40
C PHE A 65 1.22 9.50 15.82
N LEU A 66 0.63 10.41 15.06
CA LEU A 66 0.77 11.86 15.25
C LEU A 66 -0.33 12.46 16.13
N ILE A 67 -1.42 11.72 16.44
CA ILE A 67 -2.43 12.17 17.39
C ILE A 67 -1.81 12.29 18.79
N GLY A 68 -1.75 13.52 19.30
CA GLY A 68 -1.38 13.82 20.68
C GLY A 68 0.10 13.74 21.03
N SER A 69 1.00 13.56 20.05
CA SER A 69 2.44 13.51 20.33
C SER A 69 3.11 14.89 20.27
N PRO A 70 3.71 15.39 21.36
CA PRO A 70 4.48 16.65 21.35
C PRO A 70 5.76 16.57 20.50
N GLU A 71 6.16 15.37 20.05
CA GLU A 71 7.34 15.13 19.21
C GLU A 71 7.01 14.91 17.73
N HIS A 72 5.83 15.34 17.27
CA HIS A 72 5.33 15.20 15.90
C HIS A 72 6.41 15.37 14.81
N ASN A 73 7.20 16.44 14.88
CA ASN A 73 8.23 16.77 13.89
C ASN A 73 9.37 15.73 13.82
N LYS A 74 9.70 15.07 14.94
CA LYS A 74 10.73 14.01 14.96
C LYS A 74 10.23 12.76 14.25
N TYR A 75 8.93 12.47 14.38
CA TYR A 75 8.34 11.27 13.83
C TYR A 75 8.00 11.40 12.35
N ASP A 76 7.64 12.59 11.88
CA ASP A 76 7.32 12.80 10.47
C ASP A 76 8.51 12.47 9.55
N ALA A 77 9.73 12.84 9.97
CA ALA A 77 10.97 12.58 9.24
C ALA A 77 11.38 11.09 9.17
N LEU A 78 10.73 10.20 9.92
CA LEU A 78 11.05 8.78 9.91
C LEU A 78 10.50 8.10 8.64
N SER A 79 11.24 7.14 8.11
CA SER A 79 10.71 6.25 7.09
C SER A 79 9.52 5.45 7.64
N ILE A 80 8.57 5.07 6.77
CA ILE A 80 7.41 4.28 7.19
C ILE A 80 7.79 3.01 7.98
N ARG A 81 8.89 2.37 7.59
CA ARG A 81 9.45 1.20 8.30
C ARG A 81 9.78 1.54 9.75
N LYS A 82 10.52 2.63 9.98
CA LYS A 82 10.89 3.10 11.32
C LYS A 82 9.68 3.58 12.11
N LYS A 83 8.69 4.23 11.46
CA LYS A 83 7.43 4.63 12.10
C LYS A 83 6.70 3.41 12.68
N LEU A 84 6.59 2.33 11.91
CA LEU A 84 5.95 1.07 12.35
C LEU A 84 6.73 0.38 13.49
N GLU A 85 8.06 0.32 13.39
CA GLU A 85 8.92 -0.23 14.47
C GLU A 85 8.78 0.57 15.77
N THR A 86 8.79 1.90 15.65
CA THR A 86 8.64 2.81 16.80
C THR A 86 7.23 2.67 17.41
N ALA A 87 6.19 2.53 16.59
CA ALA A 87 4.82 2.28 17.06
C ALA A 87 4.71 0.99 17.88
N ALA A 88 5.34 -0.09 17.43
CA ALA A 88 5.39 -1.33 18.20
C ALA A 88 6.13 -1.12 19.53
N GLN A 89 7.31 -0.49 19.48
CA GLN A 89 8.15 -0.26 20.66
C GLN A 89 7.46 0.58 21.74
N LEU A 90 6.82 1.69 21.36
CA LEU A 90 6.10 2.57 22.29
C LEU A 90 4.92 1.86 22.97
N SER A 91 4.36 0.85 22.34
CA SER A 91 3.25 0.05 22.86
C SER A 91 3.71 -1.25 23.55
N GLY A 92 5.01 -1.44 23.75
CA GLY A 92 5.58 -2.64 24.37
C GLY A 92 5.39 -3.91 23.55
N LYS A 93 5.17 -3.79 22.24
CA LYS A 93 4.99 -4.91 21.29
C LYS A 93 6.26 -5.08 20.45
N SER A 94 6.47 -6.27 19.89
CA SER A 94 7.54 -6.50 18.90
C SER A 94 6.96 -6.61 17.50
N LEU A 95 7.51 -5.84 16.55
CA LEU A 95 7.25 -6.02 15.13
C LEU A 95 8.25 -7.01 14.54
N VAL A 96 7.74 -8.08 13.94
CA VAL A 96 8.54 -9.17 13.39
C VAL A 96 8.34 -9.21 11.86
N TRP A 97 9.31 -8.69 11.11
CA TRP A 97 9.21 -8.45 9.66
C TRP A 97 9.04 -9.70 8.79
N ASN A 98 9.41 -10.88 9.29
CA ASN A 98 9.28 -12.14 8.55
C ASN A 98 7.95 -12.86 8.80
N LEU A 99 7.01 -12.25 9.55
CA LEU A 99 5.68 -12.79 9.80
C LEU A 99 4.58 -11.90 9.17
N PRO A 100 3.46 -12.48 8.70
CA PRO A 100 2.32 -11.70 8.23
C PRO A 100 1.74 -10.76 9.31
N PRO A 101 1.24 -9.57 8.94
CA PRO A 101 1.23 -9.00 7.58
C PRO A 101 2.56 -8.33 7.19
N TRP A 102 3.54 -8.28 8.09
CA TRP A 102 4.74 -7.47 7.95
C TRP A 102 5.67 -7.93 6.82
N THR A 103 5.68 -9.21 6.48
CA THR A 103 6.45 -9.73 5.34
C THR A 103 5.99 -9.07 4.03
N ASP A 104 4.68 -9.01 3.81
CA ASP A 104 4.09 -8.43 2.60
C ASP A 104 4.16 -6.91 2.62
N VAL A 105 4.07 -6.27 3.80
CA VAL A 105 4.36 -4.82 3.96
C VAL A 105 5.82 -4.50 3.64
N GLY A 106 6.76 -5.31 4.11
CA GLY A 106 8.18 -5.14 3.81
C GLY A 106 8.45 -5.23 2.31
N LYS A 107 7.79 -6.18 1.64
CA LYS A 107 7.84 -6.32 0.18
C LYS A 107 7.20 -5.14 -0.55
N LEU A 108 6.02 -4.69 -0.11
CA LEU A 108 5.33 -3.51 -0.62
C LEU A 108 6.24 -2.27 -0.59
N ILE A 109 6.90 -2.01 0.53
CA ILE A 109 7.83 -0.88 0.69
C ILE A 109 8.99 -1.01 -0.31
N ALA A 110 9.54 -2.21 -0.48
CA ALA A 110 10.63 -2.45 -1.43
C ALA A 110 10.19 -2.24 -2.89
N VAL A 111 9.04 -2.78 -3.30
CA VAL A 111 8.48 -2.62 -4.66
C VAL A 111 8.16 -1.16 -4.95
N ARG A 112 7.47 -0.46 -4.03
CA ARG A 112 7.19 0.98 -4.19
C ARG A 112 8.47 1.80 -4.31
N ASN A 113 9.48 1.55 -3.47
CA ASN A 113 10.76 2.26 -3.58
C ASN A 113 11.43 2.02 -4.93
N ARG A 114 11.33 0.80 -5.48
CA ARG A 114 11.77 0.54 -6.85
C ARG A 114 10.98 1.38 -7.85
N LEU A 115 9.65 1.35 -7.81
CA LEU A 115 8.81 2.12 -8.75
C LEU A 115 9.10 3.63 -8.74
N ILE A 116 9.46 4.22 -7.60
CA ILE A 116 9.77 5.66 -7.48
C ILE A 116 11.20 5.98 -7.96
N HIS A 117 12.16 5.08 -7.75
CA HIS A 117 13.58 5.31 -8.04
C HIS A 117 14.06 4.71 -9.37
N TYR A 118 13.32 3.77 -9.96
CA TYR A 118 13.57 3.29 -11.32
C TYR A 118 12.97 4.29 -12.31
N GLN A 119 13.78 5.26 -12.72
CA GLN A 119 13.44 6.27 -13.74
C GLN A 119 13.95 5.91 -15.14
N ASP A 120 14.55 4.73 -15.31
CA ASP A 120 15.21 4.36 -16.57
C ASP A 120 14.24 3.63 -17.51
N PRO A 121 13.90 4.20 -18.69
CA PRO A 121 13.15 3.48 -19.73
C PRO A 121 13.98 2.39 -20.43
N SER A 122 15.28 2.26 -20.13
CA SER A 122 16.21 1.41 -20.87
C SER A 122 17.36 0.90 -20.00
N VAL A 123 17.19 -0.24 -19.31
CA VAL A 123 18.32 -0.89 -18.63
C VAL A 123 19.07 -1.82 -19.59
N ALA A 124 20.04 -1.24 -20.29
CA ALA A 124 21.26 -1.92 -20.71
C ALA A 124 22.37 -0.89 -20.99
N LEU A 125 23.14 -0.52 -19.95
CA LEU A 125 24.47 0.01 -20.18
C LEU A 125 25.39 -1.18 -20.49
N VAL A 126 25.56 -1.45 -21.79
CA VAL A 126 26.54 -2.41 -22.29
C VAL A 126 27.91 -1.74 -22.30
N GLY A 127 28.76 -2.09 -21.34
CA GLY A 127 30.19 -1.81 -21.40
C GLY A 127 30.93 -2.90 -22.20
N SER A 128 32.16 -2.62 -22.60
CA SER A 128 33.04 -3.53 -23.37
C SER A 128 33.40 -4.84 -22.66
N GLU A 129 33.01 -5.01 -21.39
CA GLU A 129 33.35 -6.18 -20.54
C GLU A 129 32.13 -7.01 -20.12
N GLY A 130 30.95 -6.74 -20.68
CA GLY A 130 29.70 -7.44 -20.36
C GLY A 130 28.79 -6.70 -19.38
N TRP A 131 27.71 -7.36 -18.96
CA TRP A 131 26.69 -6.79 -18.08
C TRP A 131 27.32 -6.35 -16.74
N ALA A 132 27.25 -5.06 -16.42
CA ALA A 132 27.56 -4.60 -15.07
C ALA A 132 26.53 -5.22 -14.11
N SER A 133 26.99 -6.07 -13.19
CA SER A 133 26.15 -6.68 -12.16
C SER A 133 25.48 -5.57 -11.33
N ASN A 134 24.18 -5.39 -11.51
CA ASN A 134 23.40 -4.45 -10.71
C ASN A 134 23.36 -4.99 -9.25
N PRO A 135 23.79 -4.24 -8.23
CA PRO A 135 23.84 -4.74 -6.84
C PRO A 135 22.45 -4.90 -6.19
N TYR A 136 21.38 -4.55 -6.90
CA TYR A 136 20.01 -4.69 -6.41
C TYR A 136 19.43 -6.06 -6.82
N PRO A 137 18.65 -6.73 -5.93
CA PRO A 137 17.94 -7.96 -6.30
C PRO A 137 17.16 -7.74 -7.60
N GLU A 138 17.04 -8.74 -8.46
CA GLU A 138 16.31 -8.58 -9.71
C GLU A 138 14.87 -8.10 -9.43
N PHE A 139 14.44 -7.00 -10.06
CA PHE A 139 13.03 -6.61 -10.08
C PHE A 139 12.45 -7.19 -11.33
N ILE A 140 11.48 -8.09 -11.19
CA ILE A 140 10.78 -8.67 -12.33
C ILE A 140 9.35 -8.14 -12.26
N PRO A 141 9.02 -7.06 -12.98
CA PRO A 141 7.70 -6.44 -12.97
C PRO A 141 6.56 -7.45 -13.18
N GLN A 142 6.75 -8.43 -14.07
CA GLN A 142 5.77 -9.48 -14.37
C GLN A 142 5.49 -10.41 -13.19
N GLN A 143 6.41 -10.49 -12.22
CA GLN A 143 6.23 -11.28 -11.00
C GLN A 143 5.73 -10.44 -9.83
N GLU A 144 6.03 -9.13 -9.82
CA GLU A 144 5.80 -8.24 -8.67
C GLU A 144 4.59 -7.31 -8.84
N LEU A 145 4.21 -6.99 -10.08
CA LEU A 145 3.10 -6.11 -10.45
C LEU A 145 1.93 -6.91 -11.02
N THR A 146 1.59 -7.99 -10.33
CA THR A 146 0.42 -8.81 -10.67
C THR A 146 -0.75 -8.47 -9.76
N TYR A 147 -1.96 -8.74 -10.23
CA TYR A 147 -3.18 -8.58 -9.45
C TYR A 147 -3.12 -9.33 -8.11
N LYS A 148 -2.62 -10.57 -8.13
CA LYS A 148 -2.43 -11.39 -6.93
C LYS A 148 -1.53 -10.71 -5.89
N TRP A 149 -0.45 -10.07 -6.31
CA TRP A 149 0.40 -9.31 -5.39
C TRP A 149 -0.27 -8.04 -4.91
N LEU A 150 -0.99 -7.32 -5.78
CA LEU A 150 -1.76 -6.15 -5.37
C LEU A 150 -2.80 -6.49 -4.29
N GLU A 151 -3.56 -7.57 -4.47
CA GLU A 151 -4.51 -8.06 -3.48
C GLU A 151 -3.82 -8.37 -2.14
N ARG A 152 -2.67 -9.07 -2.18
CA ARG A 152 -1.89 -9.36 -0.97
C ARG A 152 -1.43 -8.08 -0.28
N TYR A 153 -0.93 -7.10 -1.02
CA TYR A 153 -0.51 -5.81 -0.45
C TYR A 153 -1.69 -5.06 0.16
N TYR A 154 -2.84 -5.03 -0.52
CA TYR A 154 -4.06 -4.42 -0.01
C TYR A 154 -4.50 -5.03 1.32
N GLN A 155 -4.56 -6.36 1.40
CA GLN A 155 -4.92 -7.05 2.65
C GLN A 155 -3.87 -6.86 3.74
N ALA A 156 -2.58 -6.90 3.39
CA ALA A 156 -1.48 -6.68 4.32
C ALA A 156 -1.53 -5.26 4.93
N VAL A 157 -1.82 -4.24 4.11
CA VAL A 157 -1.97 -2.85 4.59
C VAL A 157 -3.13 -2.74 5.57
N ARG A 158 -4.30 -3.33 5.26
CA ARG A 158 -5.45 -3.33 6.17
C ARG A 158 -5.13 -4.02 7.50
N GLN A 159 -4.51 -5.19 7.46
CA GLN A 159 -4.14 -5.93 8.67
C GLN A 159 -3.05 -5.22 9.48
N ALA A 160 -2.06 -4.62 8.81
CA ALA A 160 -1.01 -3.82 9.46
C ALA A 160 -1.61 -2.59 10.13
N ALA A 161 -2.51 -1.88 9.45
CA ALA A 161 -3.23 -0.74 9.98
C ALA A 161 -4.07 -1.10 11.23
N LEU A 162 -4.76 -2.24 11.20
CA LEU A 162 -5.49 -2.75 12.37
C LEU A 162 -4.55 -3.03 13.56
N LYS A 163 -3.38 -3.64 13.33
CA LYS A 163 -2.38 -3.86 14.38
C LYS A 163 -1.85 -2.54 14.95
N VAL A 164 -1.58 -1.55 14.10
CA VAL A 164 -1.14 -0.22 14.56
C VAL A 164 -2.23 0.46 15.40
N ALA A 165 -3.49 0.38 14.97
CA ALA A 165 -4.61 0.88 15.76
C ALA A 165 -4.71 0.20 17.13
N GLU A 166 -4.61 -1.13 17.17
CA GLU A 166 -4.60 -1.92 18.41
C GLU A 166 -3.48 -1.46 19.36
N TRP A 167 -2.26 -1.28 18.83
CA TRP A 167 -1.11 -0.80 19.62
C TRP A 167 -1.36 0.59 20.23
N ARG A 168 -2.10 1.44 19.54
CA ARG A 168 -2.39 2.81 19.98
C ARG A 168 -3.71 2.94 20.74
N GLY A 169 -4.42 1.84 20.98
CA GLY A 169 -5.72 1.85 21.66
C GLY A 169 -6.79 2.60 20.87
N ILE A 170 -6.68 2.64 19.53
CA ILE A 170 -7.67 3.27 18.66
C ILE A 170 -8.74 2.23 18.34
N ASP A 171 -9.99 2.56 18.64
CA ASP A 171 -11.12 1.65 18.47
C ASP A 171 -12.32 2.33 17.77
N GLY A 172 -13.40 1.56 17.65
CA GLY A 172 -14.67 2.02 17.14
C GLY A 172 -14.65 2.40 15.65
N TYR A 173 -15.42 3.43 15.33
CA TYR A 173 -15.76 3.82 13.97
C TYR A 173 -14.54 4.28 13.13
N ASN A 174 -13.46 4.71 13.79
CA ASN A 174 -12.26 5.18 13.11
C ASN A 174 -11.50 4.08 12.36
N ILE A 175 -11.71 2.81 12.73
CA ILE A 175 -10.99 1.67 12.13
C ILE A 175 -11.92 0.67 11.45
N GLU A 176 -13.24 0.88 11.50
CA GLU A 176 -14.22 -0.09 11.03
C GLU A 176 -14.12 -0.32 9.51
N PHE A 177 -13.81 0.74 8.75
CA PHE A 177 -13.57 0.65 7.31
C PHE A 177 -12.42 -0.31 6.95
N LEU A 178 -11.45 -0.51 7.84
CA LEU A 178 -10.36 -1.48 7.64
C LEU A 178 -10.86 -2.92 7.75
N LYS A 179 -11.99 -3.17 8.43
CA LYS A 179 -12.61 -4.50 8.57
C LYS A 179 -13.68 -4.73 7.51
N THR A 180 -14.55 -3.74 7.29
CA THR A 180 -15.74 -3.87 6.44
C THR A 180 -15.49 -3.49 4.98
N GLU A 181 -14.40 -2.76 4.70
CA GLU A 181 -14.16 -2.13 3.40
C GLU A 181 -15.25 -1.13 3.00
N ASP A 182 -16.04 -0.64 3.96
CA ASP A 182 -17.02 0.43 3.72
C ASP A 182 -16.32 1.80 3.78
N TYR A 183 -16.00 2.36 2.61
CA TYR A 183 -15.27 3.62 2.45
C TYR A 183 -16.17 4.87 2.30
N LYS A 184 -17.43 4.82 2.73
CA LYS A 184 -18.36 5.95 2.61
C LYS A 184 -17.80 7.26 3.19
N ILE A 185 -18.00 8.35 2.45
CA ILE A 185 -17.70 9.72 2.88
C ILE A 185 -18.69 10.12 3.97
N ILE A 186 -18.19 10.66 5.08
CA ILE A 186 -19.03 11.18 6.16
C ILE A 186 -19.25 12.66 5.92
N MET A 187 -20.50 13.04 5.77
CA MET A 187 -20.93 14.44 5.74
C MET A 187 -21.38 14.80 7.16
N TYR A 188 -20.88 15.90 7.70
CA TYR A 188 -21.39 16.45 8.96
C TYR A 188 -22.41 17.53 8.61
N GLU A 189 -23.62 17.41 9.16
CA GLU A 189 -24.68 18.42 9.08
C GLU A 189 -24.46 19.54 10.09
#